data_AF-A0A359E2Y2-F1
#
_entry.id   AF-A0A359E2Y2-F1
#
_cell.length_a   1.000
_cell.length_b   1.000
_cell.length_c   1.000
_cell.angle_alpha   90.00
_cell.angle_beta   90.00
_cell.angle_gamma   90.00
#
_symmetry.space_group_name_H-M   'P 1'
#
loop_
_entity.id
_entity.type
_entity.pdbx_description
1 polymer ?
#
loop_
_entity_poly.entity_id
_entity_poly.type
_entity_poly.pdbx_seq_one_letter_code
_entity_poly.pdbx_strand_id
1 'polypeptide(L)'
;EIHHRVKNNLAIVSGLLELQSMEVEDPIKIPLKRSINRIQSIAMVHELMYQTEQLSSVNLKNYLDKLIPGIYRTMQSDKEIKINQNVQNCKVNINQAIPLGLLMNELLTNSFKYAFQET
;
A
#
# COMPACT_ATOMS: atom_id res chain seq x y z
N GLU A 1 8.71 -19.33 5.15
CA GLU A 1 8.13 -20.03 3.98
C GLU A 1 6.69 -19.60 3.65
N ILE A 2 5.75 -19.64 4.61
CA ILE A 2 4.34 -19.23 4.40
C ILE A 2 4.21 -17.78 3.90
N HIS A 3 4.96 -16.84 4.48
CA HIS A 3 4.85 -15.42 4.13
C HIS A 3 5.30 -15.07 2.71
N HIS A 4 6.34 -15.76 2.21
CA HIS A 4 6.76 -15.66 0.81
C HIS A 4 5.68 -16.22 -0.13
N ARG A 5 5.00 -17.31 0.25
CA ARG A 5 3.87 -17.85 -0.52
C ARG A 5 2.69 -16.88 -0.56
N VAL A 6 2.36 -16.21 0.55
CA VAL A 6 1.30 -15.17 0.58
C VAL A 6 1.65 -14.00 -0.35
N LYS A 7 2.89 -13.50 -0.31
CA LYS A 7 3.35 -12.46 -1.25
C LYS A 7 3.22 -12.91 -2.70
N ASN A 8 3.71 -14.10 -3.04
CA ASN A 8 3.66 -14.62 -4.41
C ASN A 8 2.20 -14.77 -4.89
N ASN A 9 1.31 -15.26 -4.03
CA ASN A 9 -0.11 -15.39 -4.37
C ASN A 9 -0.76 -14.03 -4.61
N LEU A 10 -0.52 -13.04 -3.75
CA LEU A 10 -1.06 -11.70 -3.94
C LEU A 10 -0.50 -11.02 -5.20
N ALA A 11 0.78 -11.24 -5.51
CA ALA A 11 1.40 -10.76 -6.74
C ALA A 11 0.74 -11.38 -7.99
N ILE A 12 0.56 -12.71 -8.01
CA ILE A 12 -0.12 -13.42 -9.10
C ILE A 12 -1.56 -12.93 -9.27
N VAL A 13 -2.31 -12.83 -8.18
CA VAL A 13 -3.70 -12.36 -8.20
C VAL A 13 -3.75 -10.91 -8.71
N SER A 14 -2.86 -10.03 -8.26
CA SER A 14 -2.82 -8.65 -8.74
C SER A 14 -2.52 -8.56 -10.24
N GLY A 15 -1.57 -9.36 -10.75
CA GLY A 15 -1.22 -9.37 -12.18
C GLY A 15 -2.35 -9.89 -13.07
N LEU A 16 -3.08 -10.93 -12.62
CA LEU A 16 -4.26 -11.41 -13.34
C LEU A 16 -5.36 -10.35 -13.43
N LEU A 17 -5.61 -9.62 -12.34
CA LEU A 17 -6.59 -8.54 -12.33
C LEU A 17 -6.12 -7.35 -13.19
N GLU A 18 -4.82 -7.09 -13.26
CA GLU A 18 -4.23 -6.07 -14.12
C GLU A 18 -4.50 -6.35 -15.60
N LEU A 19 -4.30 -7.61 -16.03
CA LEU A 19 -4.65 -8.09 -17.37
C LEU A 19 -6.15 -7.92 -17.65
N GLN A 20 -7.01 -8.35 -16.72
CA GLN A 20 -8.46 -8.16 -16.87
C GLN A 20 -8.84 -6.67 -16.96
N SER A 21 -8.12 -5.77 -16.26
CA SER A 21 -8.39 -4.34 -16.33
C SER A 21 -8.13 -3.71 -17.69
N MET A 22 -7.34 -4.38 -18.55
CA MET A 22 -7.10 -3.96 -19.93
C MET A 22 -8.31 -4.25 -20.83
N GLU A 23 -9.12 -5.26 -20.48
CA GLU A 23 -10.28 -5.73 -21.26
C GLU A 23 -11.60 -5.05 -20.86
N VAL A 24 -11.63 -4.32 -19.73
CA VAL A 24 -12.82 -3.57 -19.28
C VAL A 24 -12.72 -2.08 -19.58
N GLU A 25 -13.88 -1.51 -19.93
CA GLU A 25 -14.11 -0.09 -20.12
C GLU A 25 -14.74 0.56 -18.87
N ASP A 26 -14.97 1.88 -18.92
CA ASP A 26 -15.69 2.57 -17.85
C ASP A 26 -17.16 2.11 -17.77
N PRO A 27 -17.74 2.01 -16.55
CA PRO A 27 -17.25 2.57 -15.29
C PRO A 27 -16.47 1.60 -14.40
N ILE A 28 -16.20 0.37 -14.86
CA ILE A 28 -15.64 -0.72 -14.01
C ILE A 28 -14.12 -0.58 -13.86
N LYS A 29 -13.45 -0.02 -14.87
CA LYS A 29 -12.00 0.11 -14.94
C LYS A 29 -11.40 0.83 -13.73
N ILE A 30 -12.00 1.94 -13.32
CA ILE A 30 -11.50 2.75 -12.19
C ILE A 30 -11.61 1.99 -10.84
N PRO A 31 -12.78 1.45 -10.44
CA PRO A 31 -12.91 0.60 -9.26
C PRO A 31 -11.96 -0.61 -9.27
N LEU A 32 -11.81 -1.27 -10.41
CA LEU A 32 -10.92 -2.43 -10.53
C LEU A 32 -9.45 -2.06 -10.29
N LYS A 33 -8.97 -0.97 -10.92
CA LYS A 33 -7.62 -0.44 -10.64
C LYS A 33 -7.41 -0.08 -9.17
N ARG A 34 -8.43 0.46 -8.49
CA ARG A 34 -8.36 0.72 -7.03
C ARG A 34 -8.18 -0.58 -6.25
N SER A 35 -8.93 -1.62 -6.58
CA SER A 35 -8.80 -2.94 -5.92
C SER A 35 -7.43 -3.57 -6.14
N ILE A 36 -6.86 -3.47 -7.35
CA ILE A 36 -5.51 -3.95 -7.65
C ILE A 36 -4.47 -3.22 -6.79
N ASN A 37 -4.53 -1.88 -6.75
CA ASN A 37 -3.62 -1.08 -5.92
C ASN A 37 -3.72 -1.44 -4.43
N ARG A 38 -4.92 -1.76 -3.94
CA ARG A 38 -5.13 -2.24 -2.56
C ARG A 38 -4.46 -3.60 -2.33
N ILE A 39 -4.61 -4.56 -3.25
CA ILE A 39 -3.97 -5.88 -3.17
C ILE A 39 -2.44 -5.73 -3.16
N GLN A 40 -1.89 -4.90 -4.05
CA GLN A 40 -0.45 -4.61 -4.09
C GLN A 40 0.02 -3.93 -2.80
N SER A 41 -0.77 -3.01 -2.24
CA SER A 41 -0.47 -2.38 -0.96
C SER A 41 -0.47 -3.41 0.17
N ILE A 42 -1.46 -4.31 0.25
CA ILE A 42 -1.49 -5.41 1.23
C ILE A 42 -0.26 -6.30 1.08
N ALA A 43 0.13 -6.64 -0.15
CA ALA A 43 1.33 -7.45 -0.40
C ALA A 43 2.60 -6.73 0.10
N MET A 44 2.70 -5.42 -0.13
CA MET A 44 3.81 -4.59 0.36
C MET A 44 3.80 -4.48 1.88
N VAL A 45 2.65 -4.22 2.51
CA VAL A 45 2.48 -4.25 3.97
C VAL A 45 2.98 -5.57 4.53
N HIS A 46 2.50 -6.68 3.94
CA HIS A 46 2.84 -8.01 4.38
C HIS A 46 4.35 -8.30 4.23
N GLU A 47 4.98 -7.87 3.15
CA GLU A 47 6.44 -7.99 2.98
C GLU A 47 7.22 -7.23 4.05
N LEU A 48 6.83 -5.99 4.35
CA LEU A 48 7.54 -5.14 5.29
C LEU A 48 7.44 -5.63 6.75
N MET A 49 6.34 -6.29 7.11
CA MET A 49 6.08 -6.83 8.46
C MET A 49 6.92 -8.06 8.78
N TYR A 50 7.20 -8.90 7.78
CA TYR A 50 7.85 -10.20 7.98
C TYR A 50 9.36 -10.21 7.73
N GLN A 51 9.92 -9.07 7.32
CA GLN A 51 11.38 -8.87 7.26
C GLN A 51 12.02 -8.63 8.64
N THR A 52 11.22 -8.36 9.69
CA THR A 52 11.73 -8.22 11.06
C THR A 52 11.57 -9.53 11.82
N GLU A 53 12.67 -10.10 12.30
CA GLU A 53 12.75 -11.40 12.98
C GLU A 53 11.84 -11.54 14.23
N GLN A 54 11.27 -10.45 14.74
CA GLN A 54 10.29 -10.45 15.83
C GLN A 54 8.85 -10.46 15.27
N LEU A 55 8.35 -11.66 14.99
CA LEU A 55 7.02 -11.97 14.44
C LEU A 55 5.80 -11.41 15.21
N SER A 56 5.99 -10.78 16.37
CA SER A 56 4.91 -10.32 17.27
C SER A 56 4.64 -8.82 17.23
N SER A 57 5.60 -7.99 16.82
CA SER A 57 5.45 -6.53 16.88
C SER A 57 6.25 -5.80 15.82
N VAL A 58 5.69 -4.70 15.33
CA VAL A 58 6.27 -3.88 14.26
C VAL A 58 6.47 -2.48 14.76
N ASN A 59 7.65 -1.93 14.46
CA ASN A 59 7.94 -0.54 14.70
C ASN A 59 7.17 0.34 13.71
N LEU A 60 6.24 1.15 14.23
CA LEU A 60 5.32 1.92 13.40
C LEU A 60 6.03 2.99 12.56
N LYS A 61 7.05 3.65 13.12
CA LYS A 61 7.83 4.65 12.41
C LYS A 61 8.55 4.05 11.21
N ASN A 62 9.33 2.99 11.44
CA ASN A 62 10.06 2.30 10.37
C ASN A 62 9.12 1.72 9.31
N TYR A 63 7.93 1.29 9.74
CA TYR A 63 6.92 0.78 8.84
C TYR A 63 6.36 1.88 7.93
N LEU A 64 5.98 3.04 8.47
CA LEU A 64 5.48 4.18 7.68
C LEU A 64 6.55 4.78 6.77
N ASP A 65 7.81 4.82 7.22
CA ASP A 65 8.94 5.27 6.41
C ASP A 65 9.13 4.43 5.13
N LYS A 66 8.69 3.18 5.14
CA LYS A 66 8.72 2.29 3.97
C LYS A 66 7.41 2.31 3.18
N LEU A 67 6.27 2.37 3.89
CA LEU A 67 4.93 2.34 3.29
C LEU A 67 4.68 3.57 2.41
N ILE A 68 4.94 4.77 2.95
CA ILE A 68 4.56 6.03 2.31
C ILE A 68 5.28 6.23 0.96
N PRO A 69 6.60 6.04 0.83
CA PRO A 69 7.28 6.14 -0.47
C PRO A 69 6.80 5.09 -1.47
N GLY A 70 6.42 3.91 -0.99
CA GLY A 70 5.83 2.86 -1.83
C GLY A 70 4.52 3.32 -2.47
N ILE A 71 3.61 3.88 -1.67
CA ILE A 71 2.33 4.42 -2.15
C ILE A 71 2.54 5.60 -3.09
N TYR A 72 3.47 6.49 -2.77
CA TYR A 72 3.77 7.64 -3.63
C TYR A 72 4.22 7.18 -5.03
N ARG A 73 5.09 6.17 -5.12
CA ARG A 73 5.56 5.61 -6.40
C ARG A 73 4.44 4.98 -7.24
N THR A 74 3.42 4.37 -6.62
CA THR A 74 2.31 3.74 -7.38
C THR A 74 1.35 4.75 -7.98
N MET A 75 1.38 6.01 -7.53
CA MET A 75 0.51 7.06 -8.09
C MET A 75 0.97 7.58 -9.45
N GLN A 76 2.22 7.33 -9.87
CA GLN A 76 2.77 7.78 -11.18
C GLN A 76 2.43 9.26 -11.48
N SER A 77 2.49 10.13 -10.47
CA SER A 77 2.16 11.54 -10.60
C SER A 77 3.44 12.36 -10.79
N ASP A 78 3.45 13.25 -11.77
CA ASP A 78 4.54 14.22 -11.99
C ASP A 78 4.58 15.34 -10.94
N LYS A 79 3.63 15.35 -10.00
CA LYS A 79 3.52 16.38 -8.96
C LYS A 79 4.51 16.10 -7.85
N GLU A 80 5.37 17.07 -7.59
CA GLU A 80 6.32 16.99 -6.48
C GLU A 80 5.61 17.27 -5.15
N ILE A 81 5.27 16.20 -4.41
CA ILE A 81 4.59 16.31 -3.11
C ILE A 81 5.61 16.14 -1.99
N LYS A 82 5.78 17.18 -1.18
CA LYS A 82 6.62 17.10 0.03
C LYS A 82 5.88 16.39 1.15
N ILE A 83 6.43 15.29 1.62
CA ILE A 83 5.87 14.47 2.70
C ILE A 83 6.64 14.72 3.99
N ASN A 84 5.97 15.25 5.02
CA ASN A 84 6.53 15.44 6.35
C ASN A 84 5.90 14.43 7.32
N GLN A 85 6.74 13.68 8.04
CA GLN A 85 6.29 12.68 8.99
C GLN A 85 6.65 13.08 10.43
N ASN A 86 5.65 13.10 11.31
CA ASN A 86 5.86 13.22 12.75
C ASN A 86 5.25 12.01 13.45
N VAL A 87 6.05 10.95 13.56
CA VAL A 87 5.62 9.66 14.10
C VAL A 87 6.50 9.31 15.29
N GLN A 88 5.88 9.07 16.44
CA GLN A 88 6.54 8.59 17.64
C GLN A 88 7.05 7.16 17.44
N ASN A 89 8.16 6.85 18.11
CA ASN A 89 8.74 5.51 18.05
C ASN A 89 7.91 4.55 18.92
N CYS A 90 6.93 3.87 18.33
CA CYS A 90 6.10 2.89 19.03
C CYS A 90 6.08 1.54 18.31
N LYS A 91 5.89 0.47 19.09
CA LYS A 91 5.68 -0.88 18.58
C LYS A 91 4.19 -1.22 18.64
N VAL A 92 3.65 -1.70 17.53
CA VAL A 92 2.27 -2.20 17.43
C VAL A 92 2.29 -3.68 17.10
N ASN A 93 1.27 -4.42 17.51
CA ASN A 93 1.18 -5.83 17.10
C ASN A 93 0.84 -5.92 15.61
N ILE A 94 1.13 -7.06 14.99
CA ILE A 94 0.88 -7.25 13.55
C ILE A 94 -0.60 -7.13 13.17
N ASN A 95 -1.49 -7.56 14.08
CA ASN A 95 -2.94 -7.50 13.91
C ASN A 95 -3.47 -6.04 13.88
N GLN A 96 -2.74 -5.09 14.46
CA GLN A 96 -3.00 -3.65 14.40
C GLN A 96 -2.28 -2.99 13.22
N ALA A 97 -1.07 -3.45 12.91
CA ALA A 97 -0.24 -2.85 11.87
C ALA A 97 -0.80 -3.04 10.46
N ILE A 98 -1.41 -4.20 10.17
CA ILE A 98 -2.08 -4.49 8.89
C ILE A 98 -3.24 -3.53 8.62
N PRO A 99 -4.28 -3.43 9.47
CA PRO A 99 -5.39 -2.51 9.21
C PRO A 99 -4.94 -1.04 9.22
N LEU A 100 -3.93 -0.68 10.03
CA LEU A 100 -3.36 0.66 9.99
C LEU A 100 -2.65 0.96 8.67
N GLY A 101 -1.91 -0.01 8.11
CA GLY A 101 -1.32 0.10 6.79
C GLY A 101 -2.32 0.37 5.69
N LEU A 102 -3.43 -0.38 5.72
CA LEU A 102 -4.55 -0.21 4.80
C LEU A 102 -5.19 1.18 4.93
N LEU A 103 -5.47 1.61 6.16
CA LEU A 103 -6.03 2.93 6.44
C LEU A 103 -5.12 4.03 5.89
N MET A 104 -3.82 3.95 6.17
CA MET A 104 -2.84 4.91 5.67
C MET A 104 -2.78 4.92 4.14
N ASN A 105 -2.86 3.75 3.50
CA ASN A 105 -2.91 3.66 2.04
C ASN A 105 -4.10 4.41 1.44
N GLU A 106 -5.30 4.25 1.99
CA GLU A 106 -6.49 4.97 1.52
C GLU A 106 -6.36 6.48 1.73
N LEU A 107 -5.93 6.90 2.93
CA LEU A 107 -5.78 8.32 3.26
C LEU A 107 -4.76 9.02 2.36
N LEU A 108 -3.60 8.38 2.14
CA LEU A 108 -2.53 8.93 1.31
C LEU A 108 -2.93 8.92 -0.16
N THR A 109 -3.50 7.82 -0.66
CA THR A 109 -4.00 7.74 -2.04
C THR A 109 -5.03 8.82 -2.33
N ASN A 110 -5.98 9.04 -1.42
CA ASN A 110 -6.98 10.10 -1.59
C ASN A 110 -6.35 11.50 -1.51
N SER A 111 -5.43 11.72 -0.57
CA SER A 111 -4.72 13.00 -0.45
C SER A 111 -3.95 13.31 -1.74
N PHE A 112 -3.18 12.36 -2.26
CA PHE A 112 -2.41 12.56 -3.50
C PHE A 112 -3.30 12.79 -4.72
N LYS A 113 -4.45 12.11 -4.83
CA LYS A 113 -5.37 12.25 -5.97
C LYS A 113 -6.14 13.58 -5.97
N TYR A 114 -6.56 14.05 -4.80
CA TYR A 114 -7.55 15.12 -4.71
C TYR A 114 -7.03 16.41 -4.07
N ALA A 115 -6.05 16.35 -3.16
CA ALA A 115 -5.60 17.53 -2.42
C ALA A 115 -4.65 18.44 -3.21
N PHE A 116 -4.07 17.96 -4.31
CA PHE A 116 -3.07 18.68 -5.09
C PHE A 116 -3.50 18.92 -6.54
N GLN A 117 -4.81 18.94 -6.84
CA GLN A 117 -5.30 19.33 -8.15
C GLN A 117 -4.94 20.80 -8.42
N GLU A 118 -4.44 21.10 -9.62
CA GLU A 118 -4.12 22.49 -9.98
C GLU A 118 -5.40 23.30 -9.91
N THR A 119 -5.32 24.48 -9.30
CA THR A 119 -6.37 25.51 -9.38
C THR A 119 -6.10 26.36 -10.61
#